data_AF-F4N060-F1
#
_entry.id   AF-F4N060-F1
#
_cell.length_a   1.000
_cell.length_b   1.000
_cell.length_c   1.000
_cell.angle_alpha   90.00
_cell.angle_beta   90.00
_cell.angle_gamma   90.00
#
_symmetry.space_group_name_H-M   'P 1'
#
loop_
_entity.id
_entity.type
_entity.pdbx_description
1 polymer ?
#
loop_
_entity_poly.entity_id
_entity_poly.type
_entity_poly.pdbx_seq_one_letter_code
_entity_poly.pdbx_strand_id
1 'polypeptide(L)'
;MTDSAASATAWSSGVKTYNGALGVDVFGKDHVTLLELAKKAGKATGNVSTAELQDATPAAQFAHVTGRKCYGPEETSEKCSTNALENGGRGSITEQMIEGRADVTLGGGSKSFSQLAKAGEWKDKSLRDQALARGYVIVENLDDLNAIKQADQQKPLLGLFSSGNMPVRWQGPKASYHGNIDKPPVVCENNAERTQGTPTLAAMTEKAIDLLKTNKNGFFLQVEGASIDKQDHAANPCGQFGETVDLDEAVQKALEFARADGNTLVIVTADHAHSSQIIEADAKSPGLTQALTTKDGAIMAISYGNSEDDSQGHTGTQLRIAAYGPNAANVVGLTDQTDLFFTMRDAMAIK
;
A
#
# COMPACT_ATOMS: atom_id res chain seq x y z
N MET A 1 -7.69 -3.10 18.02
CA MET A 1 -8.02 -2.51 16.70
C MET A 1 -6.77 -1.86 16.13
N THR A 2 -6.07 -2.57 15.23
CA THR A 2 -4.85 -2.03 14.61
C THR A 2 -5.20 -0.96 13.58
N ASP A 3 -4.26 -0.05 13.32
CA ASP A 3 -4.24 0.73 12.08
C ASP A 3 -3.27 0.08 11.07
N SER A 4 -3.20 0.64 9.87
CA SER A 4 -2.32 0.16 8.79
C SER A 4 -0.82 0.24 9.15
N ALA A 5 -0.40 1.17 10.03
CA ALA A 5 1.01 1.32 10.39
C ALA A 5 1.51 0.20 11.30
N ALA A 6 0.78 -0.09 12.38
CA ALA A 6 1.14 -1.18 13.28
C ALA A 6 1.08 -2.55 12.60
N SER A 7 0.07 -2.76 11.75
CA SER A 7 -0.10 -4.01 11.00
C SER A 7 0.98 -4.19 9.94
N ALA A 8 1.30 -3.14 9.18
CA ALA A 8 2.39 -3.19 8.20
C ALA A 8 3.75 -3.44 8.84
N THR A 9 4.03 -2.82 9.99
CA THR A 9 5.22 -3.12 10.79
C THR A 9 5.26 -4.61 11.20
N ALA A 10 4.11 -5.21 11.54
CA ALA A 10 4.05 -6.60 11.97
C ALA A 10 4.51 -7.58 10.88
N TRP A 11 4.03 -7.46 9.63
CA TRP A 11 4.50 -8.36 8.56
C TRP A 11 5.83 -7.93 7.94
N SER A 12 6.22 -6.66 8.03
CA SER A 12 7.48 -6.17 7.45
C SER A 12 8.68 -6.44 8.35
N SER A 13 8.52 -6.49 9.68
CA SER A 13 9.62 -6.62 10.64
C SER A 13 9.46 -7.75 11.67
N GLY A 14 8.29 -8.39 11.72
CA GLY A 14 8.04 -9.53 12.62
C GLY A 14 7.85 -9.15 14.09
N VAL A 15 7.72 -7.87 14.41
CA VAL A 15 7.46 -7.37 15.77
C VAL A 15 6.15 -6.61 15.85
N LYS A 16 5.40 -6.81 16.94
CA LYS A 16 4.19 -6.03 17.23
C LYS A 16 4.57 -4.62 17.72
N THR A 17 3.73 -3.65 17.42
CA THR A 17 3.92 -2.25 17.82
C THR A 17 2.59 -1.55 18.11
N TYR A 18 2.63 -0.25 18.40
CA TYR A 18 1.45 0.59 18.66
C TYR A 18 0.92 1.25 17.38
N ASN A 19 -0.37 1.59 17.36
CA ASN A 19 -1.00 2.22 16.19
C ASN A 19 -0.27 3.52 15.79
N GLY A 20 -0.01 3.67 14.50
CA GLY A 20 0.71 4.79 13.93
C GLY A 20 2.24 4.62 13.89
N ALA A 21 2.82 3.60 14.49
CA ALA A 21 4.26 3.32 14.40
C ALA A 21 4.64 2.67 13.07
N LEU A 22 5.78 3.07 12.49
CA LEU A 22 6.34 2.45 11.29
C LEU A 22 7.76 1.95 11.61
N GLY A 23 8.00 0.64 11.45
CA GLY A 23 9.34 0.06 11.53
C GLY A 23 10.01 0.13 12.91
N VAL A 24 9.25 0.46 13.97
CA VAL A 24 9.72 0.55 15.36
C VAL A 24 8.83 -0.25 16.29
N ASP A 25 9.39 -0.78 17.38
CA ASP A 25 8.61 -1.42 18.44
C ASP A 25 7.98 -0.42 19.43
N VAL A 26 7.31 -0.94 20.45
CA VAL A 26 6.66 -0.14 21.52
C VAL A 26 7.61 0.73 22.34
N PHE A 27 8.92 0.51 22.25
CA PHE A 27 9.94 1.33 22.90
C PHE A 27 10.58 2.34 21.93
N GLY A 28 10.09 2.42 20.69
CA GLY A 28 10.63 3.29 19.64
C GLY A 28 11.96 2.78 19.07
N LYS A 29 12.28 1.49 19.25
CA LYS A 29 13.50 0.90 18.70
C LYS A 29 13.24 0.40 17.27
N ASP A 30 14.12 0.76 16.34
CA ASP A 30 14.11 0.30 14.95
C ASP A 30 14.25 -1.22 14.83
N HIS A 31 13.47 -1.82 13.93
CA HIS A 31 13.61 -3.22 13.50
C HIS A 31 13.72 -3.30 11.98
N VAL A 32 14.65 -4.10 11.50
CA VAL A 32 14.97 -4.24 10.06
C VAL A 32 13.77 -4.83 9.32
N THR A 33 13.44 -4.26 8.17
CA THR A 33 12.29 -4.70 7.36
C THR A 33 12.64 -5.82 6.38
N LEU A 34 11.64 -6.50 5.81
CA LEU A 34 11.82 -7.50 4.75
C LEU A 34 12.47 -6.91 3.50
N LEU A 35 12.10 -5.70 3.11
CA LEU A 35 12.72 -5.03 1.97
C LEU A 35 14.21 -4.76 2.23
N GLU A 36 14.56 -4.27 3.41
CA GLU A 36 15.96 -4.06 3.80
C GLU A 36 16.75 -5.38 3.86
N LEU A 37 16.14 -6.44 4.42
CA LEU A 37 16.70 -7.79 4.45
C LEU A 37 16.94 -8.35 3.05
N ALA A 38 15.96 -8.24 2.15
CA ALA A 38 16.06 -8.69 0.76
C ALA A 38 17.17 -7.96 0.01
N LYS A 39 17.23 -6.62 0.15
CA LYS A 39 18.28 -5.79 -0.44
C LYS A 39 19.67 -6.18 0.08
N LYS A 40 19.81 -6.36 1.39
CA LYS A 40 21.08 -6.80 2.02
C LYS A 40 21.51 -8.18 1.54
N ALA A 41 20.56 -9.06 1.24
CA ALA A 41 20.80 -10.37 0.63
C ALA A 41 21.10 -10.32 -0.88
N GLY A 42 21.21 -9.13 -1.48
CA GLY A 42 21.52 -8.92 -2.89
C GLY A 42 20.36 -9.20 -3.84
N LYS A 43 19.14 -9.37 -3.32
CA LYS A 43 17.91 -9.49 -4.13
C LYS A 43 17.47 -8.10 -4.60
N ALA A 44 16.76 -8.06 -5.73
CA ALA A 44 16.09 -6.84 -6.15
C ALA A 44 14.88 -6.56 -5.25
N THR A 45 14.49 -5.30 -5.14
CA THR A 45 13.44 -4.84 -4.22
C THR A 45 12.46 -3.92 -4.91
N GLY A 46 11.17 -4.21 -4.72
CA GLY A 46 10.05 -3.45 -5.26
C GLY A 46 9.01 -3.10 -4.21
N ASN A 47 8.45 -1.91 -4.31
CA ASN A 47 7.33 -1.47 -3.48
C ASN A 47 6.33 -0.66 -4.32
N VAL A 48 5.11 -1.15 -4.45
CA VAL A 48 4.07 -0.60 -5.34
C VAL A 48 2.80 -0.38 -4.54
N SER A 49 2.16 0.78 -4.69
CA SER A 49 0.89 1.09 -4.02
C SER A 49 0.05 2.07 -4.85
N THR A 50 -1.27 2.00 -4.72
CA THR A 50 -2.17 3.06 -5.21
C THR A 50 -2.30 4.26 -4.24
N ALA A 51 -1.74 4.17 -3.03
CA ALA A 51 -1.67 5.29 -2.10
C ALA A 51 -0.52 6.26 -2.42
N GLU A 52 -0.47 7.33 -1.62
CA GLU A 52 0.78 8.06 -1.38
C GLU A 52 1.86 7.09 -0.89
N LEU A 53 3.06 7.14 -1.46
CA LEU A 53 4.18 6.27 -1.05
C LEU A 53 4.59 6.47 0.41
N GLN A 54 4.21 7.61 1.01
CA GLN A 54 4.44 7.94 2.41
C GLN A 54 3.38 7.35 3.34
N ASP A 55 2.26 6.84 2.81
CA ASP A 55 1.25 6.20 3.63
C ASP A 55 1.79 4.89 4.24
N ALA A 56 1.14 4.43 5.30
CA ALA A 56 1.70 3.45 6.22
C ALA A 56 2.16 2.15 5.57
N THR A 57 1.35 1.56 4.71
CA THR A 57 1.60 0.23 4.13
C THR A 57 2.87 0.21 3.27
N PRO A 58 3.10 1.11 2.29
CA PRO A 58 4.37 1.17 1.59
C PRO A 58 5.50 1.65 2.51
N ALA A 59 5.25 2.65 3.37
CA ALA A 59 6.29 3.25 4.21
C ALA A 59 6.89 2.27 5.22
N ALA A 60 6.10 1.33 5.77
CA ALA A 60 6.57 0.33 6.73
C ALA A 60 7.63 -0.63 6.19
N GLN A 61 7.88 -0.64 4.87
CA GLN A 61 8.97 -1.40 4.26
C GLN A 61 10.32 -0.66 4.28
N PHE A 62 10.36 0.64 4.53
CA PHE A 62 11.60 1.42 4.42
C PHE A 62 11.79 2.53 5.46
N ALA A 63 10.74 2.89 6.21
CA ALA A 63 10.79 3.99 7.17
C ALA A 63 10.67 3.48 8.61
N HIS A 64 11.51 4.05 9.48
CA HIS A 64 11.47 3.86 10.93
C HIS A 64 11.12 5.20 11.57
N VAL A 65 9.85 5.39 11.92
CA VAL A 65 9.35 6.62 12.53
C VAL A 65 8.34 6.32 13.63
N THR A 66 8.36 7.17 14.66
CA THR A 66 7.47 7.07 15.81
C THR A 66 6.01 7.42 15.49
N GLY A 67 5.74 8.01 14.31
CA GLY A 67 4.40 8.34 13.86
C GLY A 67 4.27 8.40 12.33
N ARG A 68 3.23 7.74 11.80
CA ARG A 68 2.94 7.65 10.36
C ARG A 68 2.70 8.99 9.67
N LYS A 69 2.45 10.07 10.41
CA LYS A 69 2.21 11.42 9.86
C LYS A 69 3.51 12.15 9.47
N CYS A 70 4.68 11.55 9.66
CA CYS A 70 5.99 12.17 9.43
C CYS A 70 6.43 12.03 7.97
N TYR A 71 5.57 12.48 7.05
CA TYR A 71 5.70 12.30 5.61
C TYR A 71 6.95 12.98 5.04
N GLY A 72 7.14 14.26 5.34
CA GLY A 72 8.28 15.06 4.91
C GLY A 72 8.97 15.81 6.06
N PRO A 73 10.01 16.60 5.75
CA PRO A 73 10.76 17.37 6.73
C PRO A 73 9.92 18.32 7.59
N GLU A 74 8.82 18.86 7.05
CA GLU A 74 7.94 19.76 7.82
C GLU A 74 7.22 19.02 8.95
N GLU A 75 6.49 17.96 8.61
CA GLU A 75 5.71 17.19 9.58
C GLU A 75 6.61 16.44 10.56
N THR A 76 7.80 16.00 10.12
CA THR A 76 8.72 15.25 10.96
C THR A 76 9.30 16.11 12.08
N SER A 77 9.69 17.36 11.79
CA SER A 77 10.13 18.28 12.85
C SER A 77 9.06 18.54 13.91
N GLU A 78 7.80 18.64 13.47
CA GLU A 78 6.66 18.94 14.34
C GLU A 78 6.21 17.73 15.17
N LYS A 79 6.12 16.54 14.54
CA LYS A 79 5.41 15.39 15.09
C LYS A 79 6.31 14.22 15.48
N CYS A 80 7.51 14.14 14.92
CA CYS A 80 8.48 13.07 15.16
C CYS A 80 9.87 13.67 15.43
N SER A 81 9.98 14.54 16.44
CA SER A 81 11.20 15.33 16.69
C SER A 81 12.46 14.48 16.85
N THR A 82 12.35 13.28 17.42
CA THR A 82 13.47 12.32 17.55
C THR A 82 13.90 11.70 16.22
N ASN A 83 13.00 11.64 15.24
CA ASN A 83 13.30 11.15 13.90
C ASN A 83 13.82 12.26 12.97
N ALA A 84 13.56 13.54 13.28
CA ALA A 84 13.93 14.66 12.41
C ALA A 84 15.43 14.73 12.14
N LEU A 85 15.80 14.97 10.87
CA LEU A 85 17.19 14.91 10.41
C LEU A 85 18.06 15.99 11.06
N GLU A 86 17.50 17.20 11.27
CA GLU A 86 18.18 18.31 11.95
C GLU A 86 18.43 18.06 13.45
N ASN A 87 17.73 17.10 14.04
CA ASN A 87 17.95 16.65 15.42
C ASN A 87 18.85 15.40 15.50
N GLY A 88 19.45 14.98 14.38
CA GLY A 88 20.31 13.79 14.31
C GLY A 88 19.54 12.47 14.15
N GLY A 89 18.24 12.52 13.87
CA GLY A 89 17.44 11.34 13.53
C GLY A 89 17.65 10.88 12.08
N ARG A 90 16.92 9.83 11.66
CA ARG A 90 17.02 9.23 10.31
C ARG A 90 16.33 10.04 9.20
N GLY A 91 15.57 11.07 9.57
CA GLY A 91 14.76 11.88 8.68
C GLY A 91 13.30 11.41 8.57
N SER A 92 12.55 12.13 7.76
CA SER A 92 11.17 11.86 7.39
C SER A 92 10.99 10.55 6.61
N ILE A 93 9.75 10.10 6.46
CA ILE A 93 9.41 8.92 5.64
C ILE A 93 9.95 9.09 4.21
N THR A 94 9.80 10.27 3.60
CA THR A 94 10.28 10.50 2.23
C THR A 94 11.81 10.52 2.14
N GLU A 95 12.52 11.10 3.12
CA GLU A 95 13.99 11.04 3.17
C GLU A 95 14.49 9.60 3.34
N GLN A 96 13.87 8.83 4.22
CA GLN A 96 14.19 7.42 4.44
C GLN A 96 13.86 6.55 3.21
N MET A 97 12.82 6.86 2.42
CA MET A 97 12.54 6.19 1.15
C MET A 97 13.67 6.37 0.13
N ILE A 98 14.16 7.62 -0.02
CA ILE A 98 15.25 7.96 -0.94
C ILE A 98 16.56 7.29 -0.48
N GLU A 99 16.78 7.16 0.82
CA GLU A 99 17.93 6.44 1.38
C GLU A 99 17.81 4.92 1.19
N GLY A 100 16.63 4.37 1.48
CA GLY A 100 16.33 2.95 1.40
C GLY A 100 16.55 2.40 -0.01
N ARG A 101 16.29 3.20 -1.05
CA ARG A 101 16.71 2.96 -2.44
C ARG A 101 16.35 1.56 -2.94
N ALA A 102 15.06 1.23 -2.86
CA ALA A 102 14.54 0.09 -3.60
C ALA A 102 14.75 0.28 -5.11
N ASP A 103 14.89 -0.81 -5.86
CA ASP A 103 15.14 -0.76 -7.30
C ASP A 103 13.91 -0.20 -8.04
N VAL A 104 12.71 -0.53 -7.57
CA VAL A 104 11.43 -0.05 -8.12
C VAL A 104 10.52 0.44 -7.00
N THR A 105 10.12 1.72 -7.04
CA THR A 105 9.11 2.28 -6.13
C THR A 105 8.05 3.01 -6.96
N LEU A 106 6.78 2.61 -6.87
CA LEU A 106 5.70 3.12 -7.75
C LEU A 106 4.44 3.45 -6.95
N GLY A 107 3.94 4.68 -7.06
CA GLY A 107 2.68 5.07 -6.43
C GLY A 107 2.37 6.56 -6.58
N GLY A 108 1.57 7.10 -5.67
CA GLY A 108 1.26 8.52 -5.56
C GLY A 108 2.22 9.29 -4.64
N GLY A 109 1.76 10.43 -4.12
CA GLY A 109 2.46 11.17 -3.06
C GLY A 109 3.57 12.10 -3.55
N SER A 110 3.46 12.65 -4.77
CA SER A 110 4.46 13.59 -5.29
C SER A 110 4.55 14.89 -4.50
N LYS A 111 3.51 15.25 -3.72
CA LYS A 111 3.47 16.48 -2.92
C LYS A 111 4.61 16.54 -1.90
N SER A 112 4.92 15.47 -1.16
CA SER A 112 5.99 15.50 -0.15
C SER A 112 7.38 15.71 -0.76
N PHE A 113 7.56 15.41 -2.05
CA PHE A 113 8.85 15.58 -2.73
C PHE A 113 9.19 17.05 -3.04
N SER A 114 8.24 17.97 -2.92
CA SER A 114 8.49 19.41 -3.08
C SER A 114 9.05 20.07 -1.80
N GLN A 115 8.94 19.39 -0.64
CA GLN A 115 9.51 19.90 0.60
C GLN A 115 11.04 19.93 0.53
N LEU A 116 11.64 20.85 1.28
CA LEU A 116 13.09 21.02 1.34
C LEU A 116 13.67 20.24 2.52
N ALA A 117 14.79 19.54 2.30
CA ALA A 117 15.53 18.91 3.38
C ALA A 117 16.06 20.00 4.34
N LYS A 118 15.89 19.77 5.65
CA LYS A 118 16.27 20.75 6.68
C LYS A 118 17.72 20.61 7.16
N ALA A 119 18.36 19.47 6.89
CA ALA A 119 19.72 19.14 7.28
C ALA A 119 20.36 18.14 6.31
N GLY A 120 21.58 17.70 6.60
CA GLY A 120 22.33 16.75 5.78
C GLY A 120 22.95 17.36 4.51
N GLU A 121 23.47 16.50 3.65
CA GLU A 121 24.14 16.86 2.39
C GLU A 121 23.25 17.67 1.45
N TRP A 122 21.94 17.40 1.47
CA TRP A 122 20.95 17.96 0.56
C TRP A 122 20.15 19.11 1.18
N LYS A 123 20.65 19.71 2.26
CA LYS A 123 19.99 20.83 2.94
C LYS A 123 19.59 21.94 1.95
N ASP A 124 18.37 22.45 2.13
CA ASP A 124 17.75 23.50 1.31
C ASP A 124 17.50 23.08 -0.17
N LYS A 125 17.63 21.78 -0.50
CA LYS A 125 17.19 21.20 -1.77
C LYS A 125 15.87 20.47 -1.60
N SER A 126 15.07 20.44 -2.67
CA SER A 126 13.85 19.64 -2.67
C SER A 126 14.21 18.15 -2.61
N LEU A 127 13.35 17.34 -1.98
CA LEU A 127 13.55 15.89 -1.96
C LEU A 127 13.48 15.28 -3.38
N ARG A 128 12.78 15.93 -4.31
CA ARG A 128 12.83 15.58 -5.74
C ARG A 128 14.23 15.78 -6.33
N ASP A 129 14.83 16.95 -6.10
CA ASP A 129 16.20 17.24 -6.59
C ASP A 129 17.21 16.29 -5.95
N GLN A 130 17.06 15.99 -4.66
CA GLN A 130 17.85 14.97 -3.98
C GLN A 130 17.72 13.60 -4.66
N ALA A 131 16.52 13.12 -4.96
CA ALA A 131 16.32 11.84 -5.62
C ALA A 131 17.01 11.81 -7.01
N LEU A 132 16.81 12.85 -7.82
CA LEU A 132 17.45 12.97 -9.14
C LEU A 132 18.97 12.98 -9.03
N ALA A 133 19.51 13.78 -8.11
CA ALA A 133 20.96 13.88 -7.90
C ALA A 133 21.58 12.58 -7.35
N ARG A 134 20.78 11.76 -6.66
CA ARG A 134 21.14 10.40 -6.25
C ARG A 134 20.92 9.34 -7.34
N GLY A 135 20.58 9.73 -8.57
CA GLY A 135 20.50 8.84 -9.72
C GLY A 135 19.16 8.12 -9.89
N TYR A 136 18.10 8.54 -9.19
CA TYR A 136 16.76 8.03 -9.47
C TYR A 136 16.29 8.47 -10.86
N VAL A 137 15.59 7.57 -11.54
CA VAL A 137 14.78 7.88 -12.71
C VAL A 137 13.35 8.11 -12.22
N ILE A 138 12.83 9.33 -12.43
CA ILE A 138 11.47 9.69 -12.02
C ILE A 138 10.53 9.63 -13.22
N VAL A 139 9.39 8.96 -13.07
CA VAL A 139 8.31 8.89 -14.08
C VAL A 139 6.96 9.29 -13.45
N GLU A 140 6.07 9.89 -14.22
CA GLU A 140 4.84 10.49 -13.68
C GLU A 140 3.56 10.06 -14.42
N ASN A 141 3.68 9.25 -15.46
CA ASN A 141 2.56 8.72 -16.23
C ASN A 141 2.88 7.31 -16.78
N LEU A 142 1.87 6.66 -17.34
CA LEU A 142 1.94 5.32 -17.90
C LEU A 142 2.91 5.20 -19.08
N ASP A 143 2.98 6.20 -19.96
CA ASP A 143 3.85 6.16 -21.14
C ASP A 143 5.33 6.19 -20.74
N ASP A 144 5.69 7.08 -19.81
CA ASP A 144 7.04 7.16 -19.25
C ASP A 144 7.42 5.86 -18.52
N LEU A 145 6.47 5.30 -17.74
CA LEU A 145 6.66 4.01 -17.07
C LEU A 145 6.92 2.88 -18.10
N ASN A 146 6.17 2.84 -19.20
CA ASN A 146 6.33 1.85 -20.27
C ASN A 146 7.69 1.97 -20.99
N ALA A 147 8.23 3.18 -21.08
CA ALA A 147 9.53 3.44 -21.70
C ALA A 147 10.71 2.87 -20.89
N ILE A 148 10.59 2.68 -19.57
CA ILE A 148 11.68 2.16 -18.73
C ILE A 148 12.06 0.73 -19.13
N LYS A 149 13.36 0.46 -19.31
CA LYS A 149 13.86 -0.87 -19.70
C LYS A 149 14.70 -1.58 -18.64
N GLN A 150 15.16 -0.83 -17.64
CA GLN A 150 16.02 -1.32 -16.57
C GLN A 150 15.79 -0.47 -15.33
N ALA A 151 15.78 -1.11 -14.17
CA ALA A 151 15.79 -0.46 -12.88
C ALA A 151 16.64 -1.31 -11.92
N ASP A 152 17.61 -0.68 -11.27
CA ASP A 152 18.58 -1.33 -10.38
C ASP A 152 19.19 -0.29 -9.42
N GLN A 153 20.19 -0.68 -8.63
CA GLN A 153 20.85 0.22 -7.68
C GLN A 153 21.61 1.39 -8.33
N GLN A 154 21.99 1.29 -9.61
CA GLN A 154 22.62 2.40 -10.33
C GLN A 154 21.56 3.38 -10.86
N LYS A 155 20.41 2.88 -11.30
CA LYS A 155 19.28 3.66 -11.84
C LYS A 155 17.95 3.20 -11.22
N PRO A 156 17.71 3.49 -9.92
CA PRO A 156 16.46 3.08 -9.29
C PRO A 156 15.29 3.88 -9.88
N LEU A 157 14.16 3.21 -10.04
CA LEU A 157 12.93 3.80 -10.59
C LEU A 157 12.05 4.33 -9.47
N LEU A 158 11.59 5.57 -9.62
CA LEU A 158 10.60 6.21 -8.75
C LEU A 158 9.42 6.73 -9.59
N GLY A 159 8.27 6.06 -9.50
CA GLY A 159 7.02 6.48 -10.12
C GLY A 159 6.16 7.31 -9.18
N LEU A 160 5.79 8.52 -9.59
CA LEU A 160 4.97 9.47 -8.83
C LEU A 160 3.77 9.90 -9.66
N PHE A 161 2.69 9.11 -9.62
CA PHE A 161 1.56 9.21 -10.56
C PHE A 161 0.43 10.14 -10.12
N SER A 162 0.52 10.70 -8.91
CA SER A 162 -0.45 11.64 -8.34
C SER A 162 0.18 12.48 -7.22
N SER A 163 -0.41 13.65 -6.93
CA SER A 163 0.06 14.51 -5.84
C SER A 163 -0.20 13.91 -4.46
N GLY A 164 -1.37 13.29 -4.28
CA GLY A 164 -1.75 12.46 -3.14
C GLY A 164 -1.95 11.00 -3.57
N ASN A 165 -3.00 10.36 -3.08
CA ASN A 165 -3.40 9.01 -3.52
C ASN A 165 -3.76 9.01 -5.02
N MET A 166 -3.59 7.86 -5.67
CA MET A 166 -4.01 7.68 -7.06
C MET A 166 -5.55 7.63 -7.13
N PRO A 167 -6.16 8.11 -8.24
CA PRO A 167 -7.61 8.10 -8.39
C PRO A 167 -8.17 6.67 -8.45
N VAL A 168 -9.30 6.45 -7.78
CA VAL A 168 -9.99 5.14 -7.73
C VAL A 168 -10.51 4.72 -9.11
N ARG A 169 -10.66 3.40 -9.31
CA ARG A 169 -11.13 2.77 -10.55
C ARG A 169 -12.57 3.10 -10.88
N TRP A 170 -13.46 2.94 -9.90
CA TRP A 170 -14.90 3.11 -10.10
C TRP A 170 -15.44 4.23 -9.22
N GLN A 171 -16.52 4.82 -9.69
CA GLN A 171 -17.28 5.85 -9.01
C GLN A 171 -18.72 5.37 -8.75
N GLY A 172 -19.31 5.95 -7.71
CA GLY A 172 -20.70 5.79 -7.34
C GLY A 172 -20.98 6.67 -6.11
N PRO A 173 -22.27 6.86 -5.75
CA PRO A 173 -22.62 7.66 -4.59
C PRO A 173 -22.11 7.01 -3.29
N LYS A 174 -21.78 7.87 -2.32
CA LYS A 174 -21.59 7.48 -0.92
C LYS A 174 -22.92 6.92 -0.38
N ALA A 175 -22.84 5.86 0.41
CA ALA A 175 -23.98 5.29 1.11
C ALA A 175 -24.62 6.34 2.03
N SER A 176 -25.93 6.24 2.24
CA SER A 176 -26.68 7.21 3.06
C SER A 176 -27.59 6.51 4.05
N TYR A 177 -28.03 7.22 5.08
CA TYR A 177 -29.05 6.70 5.99
C TYR A 177 -30.27 6.20 5.19
N HIS A 178 -30.68 4.95 5.44
CA HIS A 178 -31.72 4.23 4.70
C HIS A 178 -31.57 4.21 3.16
N GLY A 179 -30.36 4.41 2.63
CA GLY A 179 -30.13 4.50 1.18
C GLY A 179 -30.45 3.21 0.41
N ASN A 180 -30.50 2.05 1.06
CA ASN A 180 -30.97 0.82 0.42
C ASN A 180 -32.49 0.77 0.19
N ILE A 181 -33.27 1.58 0.93
CA ILE A 181 -34.74 1.61 0.86
C ILE A 181 -35.21 2.86 0.12
N ASP A 182 -34.64 4.01 0.45
CA ASP A 182 -35.13 5.32 0.04
C ASP A 182 -34.58 5.78 -1.32
N LYS A 183 -33.61 5.05 -1.89
CA LYS A 183 -32.95 5.38 -3.16
C LYS A 183 -32.94 4.19 -4.12
N PRO A 184 -32.87 4.44 -5.44
CA PRO A 184 -32.74 3.36 -6.42
C PRO A 184 -31.41 2.61 -6.23
N PRO A 185 -31.37 1.30 -6.55
CA PRO A 185 -30.12 0.55 -6.59
C PRO A 185 -29.10 1.14 -7.57
N VAL A 186 -27.83 1.08 -7.18
CA VAL A 186 -26.70 1.65 -7.91
C VAL A 186 -26.06 0.61 -8.82
N VAL A 187 -25.65 1.04 -10.02
CA VAL A 187 -24.68 0.34 -10.87
C VAL A 187 -23.41 1.17 -10.85
N CYS A 188 -22.27 0.55 -10.55
CA CYS A 188 -20.99 1.25 -10.48
C CYS A 188 -20.48 1.61 -11.88
N GLU A 189 -19.81 2.75 -11.98
CA GLU A 189 -19.31 3.28 -13.24
C GLU A 189 -17.80 3.49 -13.20
N ASN A 190 -17.14 3.56 -14.36
CA ASN A 190 -15.73 3.95 -14.42
C ASN A 190 -15.56 5.40 -13.96
N ASN A 191 -14.53 5.65 -13.16
CA ASN A 191 -14.21 6.99 -12.69
C ASN A 191 -13.56 7.81 -13.82
N ALA A 192 -14.22 8.90 -14.23
CA ALA A 192 -13.71 9.78 -15.29
C ALA A 192 -12.43 10.54 -14.89
N GLU A 193 -12.17 10.71 -13.59
CA GLU A 193 -10.95 11.36 -13.08
C GLU A 193 -9.71 10.46 -13.22
N ARG A 194 -9.90 9.13 -13.32
CA ARG A 194 -8.80 8.19 -13.61
C ARG A 194 -8.52 8.18 -15.10
N THR A 195 -7.63 9.08 -15.53
CA THR A 195 -7.26 9.22 -16.95
C THR A 195 -6.47 8.01 -17.47
N GLN A 196 -6.44 7.82 -18.79
CA GLN A 196 -5.64 6.77 -19.43
C GLN A 196 -4.13 6.91 -19.21
N GLY A 197 -3.65 8.11 -18.84
CA GLY A 197 -2.25 8.35 -18.50
C GLY A 197 -1.86 7.86 -17.10
N THR A 198 -2.82 7.51 -16.25
CA THR A 198 -2.56 6.96 -14.91
C THR A 198 -2.42 5.44 -15.01
N PRO A 199 -1.29 4.85 -14.60
CA PRO A 199 -1.12 3.40 -14.67
C PRO A 199 -2.12 2.68 -13.72
N THR A 200 -2.58 1.51 -14.15
CA THR A 200 -3.37 0.62 -13.27
C THR A 200 -2.46 -0.10 -12.28
N LEU A 201 -3.02 -0.63 -11.18
CA LEU A 201 -2.24 -1.42 -10.24
C LEU A 201 -1.64 -2.66 -10.93
N ALA A 202 -2.41 -3.29 -11.84
CA ALA A 202 -1.94 -4.38 -12.67
C ALA A 202 -0.76 -3.97 -13.59
N ALA A 203 -0.83 -2.80 -14.24
CA ALA A 203 0.25 -2.29 -15.09
C ALA A 203 1.53 -1.98 -14.28
N MET A 204 1.39 -1.38 -13.10
CA MET A 204 2.53 -1.16 -12.19
C MET A 204 3.13 -2.49 -11.71
N THR A 205 2.29 -3.47 -11.40
CA THR A 205 2.72 -4.81 -10.96
C THR A 205 3.49 -5.54 -12.06
N GLU A 206 2.93 -5.60 -13.27
CA GLU A 206 3.58 -6.22 -14.44
C GLU A 206 4.94 -5.55 -14.72
N LYS A 207 4.97 -4.21 -14.70
CA LYS A 207 6.22 -3.48 -14.91
C LYS A 207 7.26 -3.75 -13.85
N ALA A 208 6.86 -3.76 -12.57
CA ALA A 208 7.77 -4.04 -11.47
C ALA A 208 8.35 -5.46 -11.60
N ILE A 209 7.52 -6.47 -11.86
CA ILE A 209 7.97 -7.85 -12.10
C ILE A 209 8.96 -7.90 -13.27
N ASP A 210 8.65 -7.25 -14.39
CA ASP A 210 9.51 -7.24 -15.58
C ASP A 210 10.89 -6.68 -15.34
N LEU A 211 10.99 -5.63 -14.52
CA LEU A 211 12.27 -5.00 -14.18
C LEU A 211 13.04 -5.82 -13.13
N LEU A 212 12.35 -6.30 -12.08
CA LEU A 212 12.95 -6.96 -10.93
C LEU A 212 13.39 -8.41 -11.22
N LYS A 213 12.66 -9.15 -12.08
CA LYS A 213 12.97 -10.55 -12.42
C LYS A 213 14.34 -10.74 -13.09
N THR A 214 14.99 -9.65 -13.52
CA THR A 214 16.31 -9.68 -14.15
C THR A 214 17.44 -9.94 -13.14
N ASN A 215 17.21 -9.75 -11.84
CA ASN A 215 18.20 -10.02 -10.81
C ASN A 215 18.31 -11.54 -10.53
N LYS A 216 19.53 -12.09 -10.72
CA LYS A 216 19.83 -13.51 -10.55
C LYS A 216 19.66 -14.04 -9.13
N ASN A 217 19.67 -13.16 -8.12
CA ASN A 217 19.42 -13.54 -6.73
C ASN A 217 17.92 -13.58 -6.40
N GLY A 218 17.05 -13.25 -7.36
CA GLY A 218 15.61 -13.10 -7.17
C GLY A 218 15.23 -11.70 -6.68
N PHE A 219 13.95 -11.53 -6.33
CA PHE A 219 13.42 -10.25 -5.87
C PHE A 219 12.37 -10.40 -4.76
N PHE A 220 12.15 -9.30 -4.03
CA PHE A 220 11.01 -9.08 -3.15
C PHE A 220 10.16 -7.95 -3.72
N LEU A 221 8.83 -8.10 -3.74
CA LEU A 221 7.90 -7.10 -4.23
C LEU A 221 6.66 -7.04 -3.33
N GLN A 222 6.37 -5.87 -2.77
CA GLN A 222 5.07 -5.56 -2.16
C GLN A 222 4.20 -4.80 -3.17
N VAL A 223 2.93 -5.18 -3.28
CA VAL A 223 1.91 -4.51 -4.09
C VAL A 223 0.66 -4.28 -3.24
N GLU A 224 0.16 -3.04 -3.20
CA GLU A 224 -0.99 -2.66 -2.38
C GLU A 224 -2.11 -2.02 -3.22
N GLY A 225 -3.33 -2.57 -3.09
CA GLY A 225 -4.58 -1.92 -3.48
C GLY A 225 -5.13 -1.09 -2.31
N ALA A 226 -4.61 0.12 -2.13
CA ALA A 226 -4.77 0.87 -0.89
C ALA A 226 -6.18 1.45 -0.68
N SER A 227 -6.84 1.86 -1.76
CA SER A 227 -8.13 2.56 -1.66
C SER A 227 -9.32 1.62 -1.44
N ILE A 228 -9.11 0.31 -1.27
CA ILE A 228 -10.16 -0.58 -0.72
C ILE A 228 -10.56 -0.07 0.67
N ASP A 229 -9.57 0.12 1.54
CA ASP A 229 -9.73 0.68 2.89
C ASP A 229 -10.29 2.10 2.83
N LYS A 230 -9.67 2.98 2.04
CA LYS A 230 -10.06 4.41 1.97
C LYS A 230 -11.51 4.60 1.53
N GLN A 231 -12.00 3.77 0.60
CA GLN A 231 -13.38 3.82 0.15
C GLN A 231 -14.36 3.15 1.13
N ASP A 232 -13.92 2.19 1.95
CA ASP A 232 -14.71 1.64 3.06
C ASP A 232 -14.86 2.70 4.19
N HIS A 233 -13.77 3.41 4.56
CA HIS A 233 -13.84 4.61 5.43
C HIS A 233 -14.86 5.63 4.92
N ALA A 234 -14.85 5.89 3.61
CA ALA A 234 -15.76 6.84 2.97
C ALA A 234 -17.21 6.34 2.82
N ALA A 235 -17.51 5.11 3.24
CA ALA A 235 -18.80 4.44 3.02
C ALA A 235 -19.22 4.47 1.53
N ASN A 236 -18.28 4.19 0.63
CA ASN A 236 -18.51 4.23 -0.82
C ASN A 236 -18.32 2.83 -1.45
N PRO A 237 -19.41 2.04 -1.60
CA PRO A 237 -19.34 0.69 -2.15
C PRO A 237 -18.72 0.60 -3.54
N CYS A 238 -19.05 1.52 -4.45
CA CYS A 238 -18.57 1.43 -5.83
C CYS A 238 -17.07 1.68 -5.93
N GLY A 239 -16.56 2.67 -5.21
CA GLY A 239 -15.12 2.86 -5.11
C GLY A 239 -14.45 1.64 -4.48
N GLN A 240 -14.97 1.15 -3.35
CA GLN A 240 -14.38 0.00 -2.64
C GLN A 240 -14.32 -1.26 -3.50
N PHE A 241 -15.42 -1.61 -4.18
CA PHE A 241 -15.48 -2.79 -5.05
C PHE A 241 -14.61 -2.62 -6.28
N GLY A 242 -14.58 -1.42 -6.87
CA GLY A 242 -13.67 -1.12 -7.98
C GLY A 242 -12.21 -1.31 -7.60
N GLU A 243 -11.79 -0.86 -6.42
CA GLU A 243 -10.42 -1.05 -5.95
C GLU A 243 -10.10 -2.52 -5.62
N THR A 244 -11.10 -3.28 -5.16
CA THR A 244 -10.95 -4.75 -4.96
C THR A 244 -10.76 -5.47 -6.30
N VAL A 245 -11.46 -5.03 -7.34
CA VAL A 245 -11.27 -5.52 -8.72
C VAL A 245 -9.90 -5.09 -9.27
N ASP A 246 -9.43 -3.87 -9.00
CA ASP A 246 -8.09 -3.41 -9.41
C ASP A 246 -6.98 -4.28 -8.78
N LEU A 247 -7.15 -4.68 -7.52
CA LEU A 247 -6.24 -5.61 -6.85
C LEU A 247 -6.31 -7.02 -7.42
N ASP A 248 -7.49 -7.54 -7.73
CA ASP A 248 -7.62 -8.87 -8.35
C ASP A 248 -6.86 -8.95 -9.68
N GLU A 249 -6.95 -7.93 -10.53
CA GLU A 249 -6.20 -7.86 -11.79
C GLU A 249 -4.67 -7.86 -11.57
N ALA A 250 -4.18 -7.19 -10.52
CA ALA A 250 -2.77 -7.23 -10.14
C ALA A 250 -2.34 -8.61 -9.62
N VAL A 251 -3.21 -9.27 -8.83
CA VAL A 251 -2.99 -10.65 -8.36
C VAL A 251 -2.92 -11.63 -9.53
N GLN A 252 -3.75 -11.44 -10.57
CA GLN A 252 -3.67 -12.23 -11.79
C GLN A 252 -2.29 -12.12 -12.45
N LYS A 253 -1.72 -10.90 -12.55
CA LYS A 253 -0.37 -10.69 -13.08
C LYS A 253 0.72 -11.38 -12.25
N ALA A 254 0.62 -11.31 -10.92
CA ALA A 254 1.55 -12.00 -10.03
C ALA A 254 1.45 -13.53 -10.17
N LEU A 255 0.25 -14.09 -10.27
CA LEU A 255 0.04 -15.53 -10.44
C LEU A 255 0.45 -16.04 -11.82
N GLU A 256 0.23 -15.25 -12.88
CA GLU A 256 0.72 -15.53 -14.24
C GLU A 256 2.25 -15.72 -14.22
N PHE A 257 2.97 -14.76 -13.62
CA PHE A 257 4.41 -14.85 -13.45
C PHE A 257 4.81 -16.05 -12.57
N ALA A 258 4.21 -16.21 -11.40
CA ALA A 258 4.61 -17.24 -10.45
C ALA A 258 4.43 -18.67 -10.98
N ARG A 259 3.40 -18.90 -11.80
CA ARG A 259 3.20 -20.18 -12.50
C ARG A 259 4.27 -20.46 -13.54
N ALA A 260 4.72 -19.42 -14.26
CA ALA A 260 5.77 -19.55 -15.27
C ALA A 260 7.16 -19.72 -14.64
N ASP A 261 7.44 -18.99 -13.56
CA ASP A 261 8.72 -19.02 -12.84
C ASP A 261 8.90 -20.30 -11.99
N GLY A 262 7.83 -20.79 -11.37
CA GLY A 262 7.82 -22.03 -10.57
C GLY A 262 8.50 -21.93 -9.20
N ASN A 263 9.20 -20.83 -8.90
CA ASN A 263 9.94 -20.61 -7.64
C ASN A 263 9.48 -19.36 -6.88
N THR A 264 8.34 -18.79 -7.27
CA THR A 264 7.78 -17.57 -6.69
C THR A 264 6.69 -17.88 -5.67
N LEU A 265 6.83 -17.34 -4.46
CA LEU A 265 5.77 -17.30 -3.45
C LEU A 265 4.90 -16.05 -3.70
N VAL A 266 3.60 -16.26 -3.92
CA VAL A 266 2.59 -15.19 -3.99
C VAL A 266 1.70 -15.30 -2.75
N ILE A 267 1.50 -14.18 -2.04
CA ILE A 267 0.62 -14.09 -0.88
C ILE A 267 -0.40 -12.98 -1.12
N VAL A 268 -1.66 -13.21 -0.75
CA VAL A 268 -2.73 -12.22 -0.78
C VAL A 268 -3.45 -12.22 0.56
N THR A 269 -3.55 -11.05 1.19
CA THR A 269 -4.22 -10.83 2.47
C THR A 269 -4.59 -9.35 2.64
N ALA A 270 -5.11 -8.98 3.80
CA ALA A 270 -5.36 -7.59 4.21
C ALA A 270 -4.64 -7.28 5.52
N ASP A 271 -4.45 -6.00 5.81
CA ASP A 271 -3.81 -5.52 7.02
C ASP A 271 -4.73 -5.65 8.25
N HIS A 272 -6.02 -5.38 8.07
CA HIS A 272 -7.11 -5.59 9.04
C HIS A 272 -8.48 -5.73 8.35
N ALA A 273 -9.50 -6.10 9.14
CA ALA A 273 -10.89 -6.09 8.65
C ALA A 273 -11.48 -4.67 8.71
N HIS A 274 -12.63 -4.47 8.06
CA HIS A 274 -13.27 -3.16 7.94
C HIS A 274 -14.78 -3.22 8.20
N SER A 275 -15.48 -2.12 7.93
CA SER A 275 -16.82 -1.81 8.41
C SER A 275 -17.95 -2.36 7.53
N SER A 276 -17.73 -2.51 6.23
CA SER A 276 -18.78 -2.93 5.28
C SER A 276 -19.37 -4.30 5.61
N GLN A 277 -20.70 -4.39 5.57
CA GLN A 277 -21.45 -5.63 5.78
C GLN A 277 -22.46 -5.82 4.66
N ILE A 278 -22.55 -7.04 4.12
CA ILE A 278 -23.67 -7.42 3.26
C ILE A 278 -24.89 -7.68 4.16
N ILE A 279 -26.00 -7.03 3.86
CA ILE A 279 -27.26 -7.13 4.61
C ILE A 279 -28.41 -7.49 3.67
N GLU A 280 -29.55 -7.90 4.25
CA GLU A 280 -30.79 -8.09 3.49
C GLU A 280 -31.22 -6.80 2.79
N ALA A 281 -31.82 -6.93 1.60
CA ALA A 281 -32.14 -5.78 0.74
C ALA A 281 -33.10 -4.78 1.41
N ASP A 282 -34.02 -5.25 2.24
CA ASP A 282 -35.04 -4.46 2.95
C ASP A 282 -34.64 -4.12 4.40
N ALA A 283 -33.41 -4.41 4.81
CA ALA A 283 -32.94 -4.16 6.17
C ALA A 283 -32.96 -2.66 6.50
N LYS A 284 -33.48 -2.35 7.70
CA LYS A 284 -33.44 -1.01 8.29
C LYS A 284 -32.27 -0.92 9.25
N SER A 285 -31.18 -0.32 8.79
CA SER A 285 -29.96 -0.13 9.57
C SER A 285 -29.88 1.29 10.13
N PRO A 286 -29.37 1.48 11.36
CA PRO A 286 -29.10 2.82 11.91
C PRO A 286 -27.95 3.54 11.19
N GLY A 287 -27.10 2.81 10.46
CA GLY A 287 -25.95 3.36 9.75
C GLY A 287 -26.24 3.83 8.33
N LEU A 288 -25.18 3.96 7.55
CA LEU A 288 -25.22 4.26 6.12
C LEU A 288 -25.46 2.96 5.35
N THR A 289 -26.32 3.02 4.34
CA THR A 289 -26.69 1.87 3.50
C THR A 289 -26.80 2.24 2.03
N GLN A 290 -26.59 1.26 1.16
CA GLN A 290 -26.76 1.41 -0.28
C GLN A 290 -27.13 0.07 -0.91
N ALA A 291 -28.15 0.09 -1.77
CA ALA A 291 -28.48 -1.03 -2.64
C ALA A 291 -27.66 -0.95 -3.93
N LEU A 292 -27.16 -2.09 -4.41
CA LEU A 292 -26.45 -2.22 -5.68
C LEU A 292 -27.07 -3.32 -6.53
N THR A 293 -27.11 -3.11 -7.83
CA THR A 293 -27.45 -4.16 -8.80
C THR A 293 -26.19 -4.95 -9.12
N THR A 294 -26.18 -6.22 -8.77
CA THR A 294 -25.05 -7.13 -9.00
C THR A 294 -25.02 -7.64 -10.44
N LYS A 295 -23.95 -8.36 -10.78
CA LYS A 295 -23.80 -9.04 -12.08
C LYS A 295 -24.94 -10.02 -12.39
N ASP A 296 -25.57 -10.60 -11.36
CA ASP A 296 -26.69 -11.55 -11.51
C ASP A 296 -28.03 -10.84 -11.75
N GLY A 297 -28.06 -9.50 -11.80
CA GLY A 297 -29.28 -8.71 -11.84
C GLY A 297 -30.04 -8.68 -10.50
N ALA A 298 -29.48 -9.31 -9.45
CA ALA A 298 -30.03 -9.30 -8.09
C ALA A 298 -29.55 -8.08 -7.31
N ILE A 299 -30.34 -7.65 -6.33
CA ILE A 299 -29.99 -6.56 -5.42
C ILE A 299 -29.15 -7.09 -4.26
N MET A 300 -28.02 -6.43 -4.01
CA MET A 300 -27.21 -6.61 -2.81
C MET A 300 -27.20 -5.28 -2.04
N ALA A 301 -27.57 -5.31 -0.76
CA ALA A 301 -27.47 -4.14 0.11
C ALA A 301 -26.21 -4.22 0.97
N ILE A 302 -25.53 -3.09 1.10
CA ILE A 302 -24.33 -2.92 1.91
C ILE A 302 -24.62 -1.94 3.03
N SER A 303 -24.12 -2.22 4.24
CA SER A 303 -24.19 -1.34 5.41
C SER A 303 -22.81 -0.94 5.91
N TYR A 304 -22.71 0.30 6.38
CA TYR A 304 -21.60 0.87 7.14
C TYR A 304 -22.19 1.51 8.40
N GLY A 305 -21.91 0.95 9.58
CA GLY A 305 -22.68 1.31 10.78
C GLY A 305 -21.91 1.20 12.09
N ASN A 306 -20.59 1.37 12.06
CA ASN A 306 -19.74 1.30 13.25
C ASN A 306 -19.17 2.66 13.69
N SER A 307 -19.59 3.75 13.05
CA SER A 307 -19.15 5.12 13.35
C SER A 307 -20.26 6.13 13.07
N GLU A 308 -20.40 7.12 13.96
CA GLU A 308 -21.25 8.31 13.75
C GLU A 308 -20.48 9.47 13.11
N ASP A 309 -19.15 9.36 13.04
CA ASP A 309 -18.30 10.32 12.32
C ASP A 309 -18.34 10.07 10.80
N ASP A 310 -17.81 11.02 10.02
CA ASP A 310 -17.75 10.91 8.56
C ASP A 310 -16.82 9.81 8.03
N SER A 311 -16.07 9.13 8.92
CA SER A 311 -15.15 8.01 8.62
C SER A 311 -15.60 6.75 9.35
N GLN A 312 -15.81 5.67 8.59
CA GLN A 312 -16.18 4.36 9.14
C GLN A 312 -14.96 3.65 9.75
N GLY A 313 -15.10 3.02 10.91
CA GLY A 313 -13.96 2.46 11.64
C GLY A 313 -13.49 1.10 11.11
N HIS A 314 -12.23 0.74 11.38
CA HIS A 314 -11.75 -0.63 11.18
C HIS A 314 -12.48 -1.63 12.08
N THR A 315 -12.42 -2.93 11.78
CA THR A 315 -12.95 -4.01 12.65
C THR A 315 -11.91 -5.10 12.95
N GLY A 316 -12.05 -5.75 14.11
CA GLY A 316 -10.99 -6.58 14.72
C GLY A 316 -11.05 -8.06 14.38
N THR A 317 -11.88 -8.40 13.40
CA THR A 317 -12.13 -9.79 13.01
C THR A 317 -10.90 -10.36 12.32
N GLN A 318 -10.57 -11.62 12.62
CA GLN A 318 -9.58 -12.36 11.86
C GLN A 318 -10.00 -12.43 10.39
N LEU A 319 -9.04 -12.37 9.47
CA LEU A 319 -9.30 -12.29 8.03
C LEU A 319 -8.48 -13.31 7.25
N ARG A 320 -8.83 -13.46 5.98
CA ARG A 320 -8.21 -14.45 5.10
C ARG A 320 -6.77 -14.06 4.73
N ILE A 321 -5.90 -15.05 4.78
CA ILE A 321 -4.62 -15.08 4.07
C ILE A 321 -4.64 -16.27 3.11
N ALA A 322 -4.11 -16.08 1.90
CA ALA A 322 -3.93 -17.15 0.93
C ALA A 322 -2.56 -17.04 0.29
N ALA A 323 -1.96 -18.19 -0.05
CA ALA A 323 -0.65 -18.23 -0.67
C ALA A 323 -0.57 -19.29 -1.79
N TYR A 324 0.35 -19.08 -2.73
CA TYR A 324 0.69 -19.98 -3.82
C TYR A 324 2.22 -20.05 -3.97
N GLY A 325 2.76 -21.25 -4.25
CA GLY A 325 4.19 -21.46 -4.50
C GLY A 325 4.97 -22.01 -3.30
N PRO A 326 6.31 -21.94 -3.32
CA PRO A 326 7.17 -22.43 -2.25
C PRO A 326 6.79 -21.83 -0.88
N ASN A 327 6.82 -22.64 0.18
CA ASN A 327 6.49 -22.25 1.56
C ASN A 327 5.02 -21.79 1.79
N ALA A 328 4.13 -21.87 0.79
CA ALA A 328 2.73 -21.47 0.92
C ALA A 328 1.95 -22.24 2.02
N ALA A 329 2.42 -23.42 2.42
CA ALA A 329 1.80 -24.20 3.50
C ALA A 329 1.80 -23.46 4.85
N ASN A 330 2.72 -22.50 5.06
CA ASN A 330 2.87 -21.79 6.33
C ASN A 330 1.72 -20.82 6.64
N VAL A 331 0.82 -20.54 5.69
CA VAL A 331 -0.37 -19.68 5.93
C VAL A 331 -1.63 -20.50 6.23
N VAL A 332 -1.53 -21.83 6.30
CA VAL A 332 -2.67 -22.72 6.58
C VAL A 332 -2.97 -22.73 8.08
N GLY A 333 -4.26 -22.68 8.43
CA GLY A 333 -4.71 -22.70 9.81
C GLY A 333 -4.80 -21.29 10.40
N LEU A 334 -4.52 -21.18 11.69
CA LEU A 334 -4.52 -19.91 12.41
C LEU A 334 -3.07 -19.48 12.65
N THR A 335 -2.71 -18.32 12.13
CA THR A 335 -1.40 -17.68 12.32
C THR A 335 -1.60 -16.24 12.80
N ASP A 336 -0.54 -15.61 13.28
CA ASP A 336 -0.51 -14.16 13.50
C ASP A 336 0.09 -13.45 12.27
N GLN A 337 -0.22 -12.16 12.11
CA GLN A 337 0.35 -11.32 11.06
C GLN A 337 1.90 -11.25 11.13
N THR A 338 2.50 -11.40 12.31
CA THR A 338 3.96 -11.48 12.44
C THR A 338 4.54 -12.78 11.87
N ASP A 339 3.78 -13.87 11.82
CA ASP A 339 4.26 -15.13 11.21
C ASP A 339 4.53 -14.96 9.71
N LEU A 340 3.87 -13.98 9.08
CA LEU A 340 4.09 -13.66 7.67
C LEU A 340 5.49 -13.12 7.40
N PHE A 341 6.05 -12.34 8.33
CA PHE A 341 7.44 -11.89 8.25
C PHE A 341 8.39 -13.08 8.14
N PHE A 342 8.27 -14.02 9.08
CA PHE A 342 9.12 -15.21 9.13
C PHE A 342 8.90 -16.12 7.93
N THR A 343 7.64 -16.29 7.49
CA THR A 343 7.31 -17.04 6.27
C THR A 343 8.00 -16.47 5.04
N MET A 344 7.95 -15.15 4.83
CA MET A 344 8.57 -14.49 3.69
C MET A 344 10.11 -14.52 3.77
N ARG A 345 10.68 -14.25 4.95
CA ARG A 345 12.12 -14.32 5.19
C ARG A 345 12.68 -15.71 4.87
N ASP A 346 12.01 -16.76 5.37
CA ASP A 346 12.46 -18.14 5.22
C ASP A 346 12.29 -18.64 3.77
N ALA A 347 11.19 -18.26 3.10
CA ALA A 347 10.99 -18.55 1.67
C ALA A 347 12.07 -17.90 0.79
N MET A 348 12.57 -16.73 1.19
CA MET A 348 13.69 -16.06 0.53
C MET A 348 15.07 -16.59 0.94
N ALA A 349 15.13 -17.53 1.89
CA ALA A 349 16.35 -18.08 2.49
C ALA A 349 17.27 -17.01 3.12
N ILE A 350 16.69 -15.99 3.76
CA ILE A 350 17.42 -14.92 4.43
C ILE A 350 17.59 -15.25 5.92
N LYS A 351 18.79 -14.99 6.46
CA LYS A 351 19.13 -15.18 7.87
C LYS A 351 19.12 -13.85 8.62
#